data_AF-A0A7V0S4X3-F1
#
_entry.id   AF-A0A7V0S4X3-F1
#
_cell.length_a   1.000
_cell.length_b   1.000
_cell.length_c   1.000
_cell.angle_alpha   90.00
_cell.angle_beta   90.00
_cell.angle_gamma   90.00
#
_symmetry.space_group_name_H-M   'P 1'
#
loop_
_entity.id
_entity.type
_entity.pdbx_description
1 polymer ?
#
loop_
_entity_poly.entity_id
_entity_poly.type
_entity_poly.pdbx_seq_one_letter_code
_entity_poly.pdbx_strand_id
1 'polypeptide(L)' 'MKPVTFKVNEELIREIDALAQETHENRSSLIKKALAFYLDNYDGVIAKARQDDQDSVMVAHEDVLKEYGLL' A
#
# COMPACT_ATOMS: atom_id res chain seq x y z
N MET A 1 -19.64 1.97 -15.81
CA MET A 1 -18.61 1.69 -14.78
C MET A 1 -18.95 0.34 -14.15
N LYS A 2 -18.00 -0.56 -13.93
CA LYS A 2 -18.28 -1.85 -13.24
C LYS A 2 -18.27 -1.62 -11.72
N PRO A 3 -19.29 -2.06 -10.98
CA PRO A 3 -19.26 -1.97 -9.52
C PRO A 3 -18.19 -2.92 -8.97
N VAL A 4 -17.46 -2.45 -7.95
CA VAL A 4 -16.46 -3.25 -7.23
C VAL A 4 -16.97 -3.41 -5.80
N THR A 5 -17.01 -4.65 -5.33
CA THR A 5 -17.47 -4.99 -3.98
C THR A 5 -16.36 -5.72 -3.25
N PHE A 6 -16.08 -5.31 -2.02
CA PHE A 6 -15.06 -5.90 -1.17
C PHE A 6 -15.51 -5.82 0.29
N LYS A 7 -14.86 -6.59 1.15
CA LYS A 7 -15.09 -6.58 2.60
C LYS A 7 -13.96 -5.79 3.27
N VAL A 8 -14.32 -4.99 4.26
CA VAL A 8 -13.41 -4.26 5.14
C VAL A 8 -13.93 -4.34 6.56
N ASN A 9 -13.08 -4.10 7.55
CA ASN A 9 -13.52 -4.00 8.94
C ASN A 9 -14.43 -2.77 9.13
N GLU A 10 -15.32 -2.85 10.12
CA GLU A 10 -16.28 -1.78 10.39
C GLU A 10 -15.60 -0.47 10.81
N GLU A 11 -14.47 -0.57 11.51
CA GLU A 11 -13.70 0.59 11.98
C GLU A 11 -13.21 1.44 10.81
N LEU A 12 -12.62 0.82 9.78
CA LEU A 12 -12.19 1.55 8.58
C LEU A 12 -13.37 2.20 7.84
N ILE A 13 -14.54 1.55 7.80
CA ILE A 13 -15.74 2.18 7.21
C ILE A 13 -16.11 3.45 7.98
N ARG A 14 -16.07 3.41 9.33
CA ARG A 14 -16.39 4.58 10.16
C ARG A 14 -15.42 5.73 9.93
N GLU A 15 -14.13 5.43 9.80
CA GLU A 15 -13.11 6.44 9.49
C GLU A 15 -13.30 7.05 8.10
N ILE A 16 -13.57 6.22 7.08
CA ILE A 16 -13.87 6.70 5.73
C ILE A 16 -15.13 7.56 5.72
N ASP A 17 -16.13 7.23 6.53
CA ASP A 17 -17.37 8.00 6.65
C ASP A 17 -17.15 9.36 7.29
N ALA A 18 -16.33 9.43 8.35
CA ALA A 18 -15.93 10.69 8.96
C ALA A 18 -15.17 11.57 7.95
N LEU A 19 -14.18 11.00 7.26
CA LEU A 19 -13.41 11.72 6.25
C LEU A 19 -14.27 12.21 5.09
N ALA A 20 -15.24 11.40 4.64
CA ALA A 20 -16.21 11.77 3.61
C ALA A 20 -17.05 12.99 4.02
N GLN A 21 -17.47 13.04 5.29
CA GLN A 21 -18.21 14.20 5.81
C GLN A 21 -17.34 15.46 5.88
N GLU A 22 -16.10 15.33 6.37
CA GLU A 22 -15.15 16.45 6.50
C GLU A 22 -14.73 17.04 5.15
N THR A 23 -14.51 16.17 4.16
CA THR A 23 -14.03 16.57 2.82
C THR A 23 -15.16 16.87 1.84
N HIS A 24 -16.41 16.65 2.24
CA HIS A 24 -17.60 16.74 1.38
C HIS A 24 -17.50 15.87 0.11
N GLU A 25 -16.79 14.74 0.21
CA GLU A 25 -16.65 13.77 -0.88
C GLU A 25 -17.46 12.51 -0.62
N ASN A 26 -17.81 11.78 -1.68
CA ASN A 26 -18.39 10.45 -1.51
C ASN A 26 -17.30 9.40 -1.21
N ARG A 27 -17.68 8.35 -0.47
CA ARG A 27 -16.80 7.23 -0.10
C ARG A 27 -16.04 6.66 -1.30
N SER A 28 -16.73 6.46 -2.41
CA SER A 28 -16.17 5.90 -3.64
C SER A 28 -15.06 6.76 -4.24
N SER A 29 -15.16 8.09 -4.14
CA SER A 29 -14.13 9.05 -4.59
C SER A 29 -12.88 8.89 -3.73
N LEU A 30 -13.05 8.91 -2.41
CA LEU A 30 -11.96 8.76 -1.45
C LEU A 30 -11.23 7.42 -1.63
N ILE A 31 -11.97 6.32 -1.74
CA ILE A 31 -11.39 4.98 -1.97
C ILE A 31 -10.60 4.95 -3.28
N LYS A 32 -11.13 5.53 -4.36
CA LYS A 32 -10.41 5.60 -5.65
C LYS A 32 -9.13 6.42 -5.55
N LYS A 33 -9.16 7.57 -4.87
CA LYS A 33 -7.97 8.40 -4.66
C LYS A 33 -6.92 7.67 -3.84
N ALA A 34 -7.32 6.99 -2.77
CA ALA A 34 -6.43 6.18 -1.94
C ALA A 34 -5.78 5.05 -2.75
N LEU A 35 -6.57 4.34 -3.57
CA LEU A 35 -6.04 3.29 -4.44
C LEU A 35 -5.09 3.84 -5.51
N ALA A 36 -5.42 4.98 -6.14
CA ALA A 36 -4.53 5.63 -7.10
C ALA A 36 -3.21 6.02 -6.44
N PHE A 37 -3.27 6.68 -5.28
CA PHE A 37 -2.09 7.04 -4.50
C PHE A 37 -1.23 5.80 -4.16
N TYR A 38 -1.86 4.72 -3.71
CA TYR A 38 -1.16 3.48 -3.39
C TYR A 38 -0.46 2.88 -4.60
N LEU A 39 -1.12 2.84 -5.77
CA LEU A 39 -0.56 2.29 -7.00
C LEU A 39 0.58 3.17 -7.53
N ASP A 40 0.44 4.49 -7.48
CA ASP A 40 1.46 5.44 -7.94
C ASP A 40 2.71 5.42 -7.05
N ASN A 41 2.56 5.04 -5.78
CA ASN A 41 3.65 5.00 -4.79
C ASN A 41 3.99 3.57 -4.34
N TYR A 42 3.54 2.55 -5.09
CA TYR A 42 3.60 1.15 -4.66
C TYR A 42 5.03 0.73 -4.30
N ASP A 43 5.99 1.03 -5.17
CA ASP A 43 7.40 0.68 -4.97
C ASP A 43 7.99 1.33 -3.72
N GLY A 44 7.65 2.60 -3.47
CA GLY A 44 8.10 3.33 -2.28
C GLY A 44 7.48 2.78 -0.99
N VAL A 45 6.20 2.44 -1.01
CA VAL A 45 5.50 1.83 0.13
C VAL A 45 6.09 0.46 0.44
N ILE A 46 6.37 -0.36 -0.57
CA ILE A 46 6.97 -1.69 -0.41
C ILE A 46 8.42 -1.59 0.06
N ALA A 47 9.21 -0.67 -0.49
CA ALA A 47 10.59 -0.44 -0.05
C ALA A 47 10.64 -0.03 1.43
N LYS A 48 9.75 0.88 1.85
CA LYS A 48 9.64 1.29 3.26
C LYS A 48 9.20 0.14 4.17
N ALA A 49 8.18 -0.62 3.76
CA ALA A 49 7.71 -1.78 4.53
C ALA A 49 8.82 -2.84 4.70
N ARG A 50 9.67 -3.06 3.68
CA ARG A 50 10.83 -3.95 3.77
C ARG A 50 11.95 -3.41 4.65
N GLN A 51 12.15 -2.09 4.67
CA GLN A 51 13.14 -1.45 5.52
C GLN A 51 12.77 -1.54 7.02
N ASP A 52 11.47 -1.47 7.32
CA ASP A 52 10.93 -1.56 8.67
C ASP A 52 10.77 -3.03 9.15
N ASP A 53 11.10 -4.02 8.31
CA ASP A 53 11.03 -5.44 8.64
C ASP A 53 12.11 -5.83 9.66
N GLN A 54 11.69 -6.16 10.88
CA GLN A 54 12.58 -6.51 12.00
C GLN A 54 13.32 -7.84 11.77
N ASP A 55 12.81 -8.70 10.89
CA ASP A 55 13.43 -9.98 10.52
C ASP A 55 14.36 -9.85 9.30
N SER A 56 14.61 -8.63 8.83
CA SER A 56 15.50 -8.40 7.68
C SER A 56 16.94 -8.82 8.00
N VAL A 57 17.41 -9.85 7.30
CA VAL A 57 18.82 -10.26 7.34
C VAL A 57 19.58 -9.46 6.31
N MET A 58 20.60 -8.73 6.76
CA MET A 58 21.54 -8.06 5.85
C MET A 58 22.35 -9.11 5.10
N VAL A 59 22.14 -9.22 3.79
CA VAL A 59 22.90 -10.11 2.91
C VAL A 59 24.05 -9.32 2.29
N ALA A 60 25.25 -9.91 2.22
CA ALA A 60 26.39 -9.26 1.60
C ALA A 60 26.16 -9.11 0.08
N HIS A 61 26.64 -7.98 -0.48
CA HIS A 61 26.46 -7.66 -1.88
C HIS A 61 26.94 -8.77 -2.84
N GLU A 62 28.09 -9.39 -2.53
CA GLU A 62 28.67 -10.45 -3.35
C GLU A 62 27.79 -11.71 -3.41
N ASP A 63 27.12 -12.05 -2.31
CA ASP A 63 26.26 -13.23 -2.24
C ASP A 63 25.01 -13.05 -3.09
N VAL A 64 24.42 -11.85 -3.07
CA VAL A 64 23.29 -11.48 -3.93
C VAL A 64 23.68 -11.58 -5.41
N LEU A 65 24.84 -11.01 -5.79
CA LEU A 65 25.29 -11.05 -7.18
C LEU A 65 25.54 -12.47 -7.68
N LYS A 66 26.12 -13.35 -6.85
CA LYS A 66 26.32 -14.76 -7.19
C LYS A 66 24.99 -15.50 -7.37
N GLU A 67 24.03 -15.29 -6.46
CA GLU A 67 22.72 -15.95 -6.51
C GLU A 67 21.95 -15.62 -7.80
N TYR A 68 22.02 -14.36 -8.25
CA TYR A 68 21.37 -13.91 -9.49
C TYR A 68 22.21 -14.11 -10.76
N GLY A 69 23.42 -14.71 -10.66
CA GLY A 69 24.29 -14.96 -11.81
C GLY A 69 24.82 -13.69 -12.47
N LEU A 70 25.00 -12.63 -11.69
CA LEU A 70 25.52 -11.33 -12.12
C LEU A 70 27.05 -11.20 -11.89
N LEU A 71 27.67 -12.21 -11.29
CA LEU A 71 29.10 -12.39 -11.07
C LEU A 71 29.52 -13.81 -11.45
#